data_AF-A0A359LU11-F1
#
_entry.id   AF-A0A359LU11-F1
#
_cell.length_a   1.000
_cell.length_b   1.000
_cell.length_c   1.000
_cell.angle_alpha   90.00
_cell.angle_beta   90.00
_cell.angle_gamma   90.00
#
_symmetry.space_group_name_H-M   'P 1'
#
loop_
_entity.id
_entity.type
_entity.pdbx_description
1 polymer ?
#
loop_
_entity_poly.entity_id
_entity_poly.type
_entity_poly.pdbx_seq_one_letter_code
_entity_poly.pdbx_strand_id
1 'polypeptide(L)'
;GPNNIQGLAAPHTNADSNEKPTLHSLKVPEVRKRQEAYVRKVVDTVNGFDNVLYEIINEGGTVEWQNHMIRFVKDYERTKPRQHPVGFTHAVSPKMWNEDLFASPADWVSPAKQPADWEYPGSTFLEHYEEDPPANDGRKVILLDTDHLWGHGGTPQWVWKAFTRGHNPIFMDSWAPIAGTISAKDAPWMVLKGGIQKNTADYPDWAPVREQMGRVARLAARLNLAAMTPGGHLSSSRYCLAQPGHAYVVYLPAGGRVTLDLRGGPGADRAGGVLPRPGP
;
A
#
# COMPACT_ATOMS: atom_id res chain seq x y z
N GLY A 1 20.86 -4.31 -24.06
CA GLY A 1 21.76 -5.34 -24.62
C GLY A 1 21.15 -6.72 -24.42
N PRO A 2 21.48 -7.73 -25.23
CA PRO A 2 20.96 -9.09 -25.05
C PRO A 2 21.29 -9.63 -23.65
N ASN A 3 20.32 -10.25 -22.97
CA ASN A 3 20.64 -11.07 -21.80
C ASN A 3 21.25 -12.37 -22.33
N ASN A 4 22.54 -12.52 -22.10
CA ASN A 4 23.46 -13.46 -22.76
C ASN A 4 23.47 -14.87 -22.19
N ILE A 5 22.50 -15.27 -21.36
CA ILE A 5 22.42 -16.65 -20.84
C ILE A 5 21.44 -17.52 -21.65
N GLN A 6 20.38 -16.94 -22.22
CA GLN A 6 19.27 -17.70 -22.82
C GLN A 6 18.87 -17.25 -24.23
N GLY A 7 19.62 -16.33 -24.84
CA GLY A 7 19.36 -15.84 -26.21
C GLY A 7 18.07 -15.02 -26.35
N LEU A 8 17.51 -14.51 -25.25
CA LEU A 8 16.33 -13.66 -25.27
C LEU A 8 16.71 -12.18 -25.28
N ALA A 9 16.02 -11.42 -26.13
CA ALA A 9 16.10 -9.97 -26.15
C ALA A 9 14.72 -9.38 -25.87
N ALA A 10 14.65 -8.48 -24.89
CA ALA A 10 13.61 -7.45 -24.82
C ALA A 10 14.21 -6.18 -25.45
N PRO A 11 13.80 -5.76 -26.65
CA PRO A 11 14.32 -4.52 -27.24
C PRO A 11 13.93 -3.33 -26.35
N HIS A 12 14.84 -2.38 -26.10
CA HIS A 12 14.65 -1.17 -25.25
C HIS A 12 14.71 -1.45 -23.73
N THR A 13 15.91 -1.35 -23.15
CA THR A 13 16.23 -1.96 -21.84
C THR A 13 16.71 -1.00 -20.75
N ASN A 14 15.97 0.06 -20.43
CA ASN A 14 16.25 0.80 -19.20
C ASN A 14 15.01 1.20 -18.38
N ALA A 15 13.80 1.03 -18.92
CA ALA A 15 12.54 1.22 -18.20
C ALA A 15 11.42 0.46 -18.91
N ASP A 16 10.35 0.14 -18.19
CA ASP A 16 9.13 -0.40 -18.78
C ASP A 16 8.36 0.69 -19.55
N SER A 17 7.59 0.27 -20.56
CA SER A 17 6.90 1.22 -21.46
C SER A 17 5.63 0.61 -22.02
N ASN A 18 4.55 1.39 -21.99
CA ASN A 18 3.26 1.01 -22.60
C ASN A 18 3.35 0.89 -24.14
N GLU A 19 4.29 1.60 -24.76
CA GLU A 19 4.40 1.67 -26.22
C GLU A 19 5.42 0.66 -26.78
N LYS A 20 6.50 0.40 -26.03
CA LYS A 20 7.67 -0.35 -26.50
C LYS A 20 7.73 -1.78 -25.95
N PRO A 21 8.37 -2.72 -26.68
CA PRO A 21 8.54 -4.11 -26.25
C PRO A 21 9.54 -4.27 -25.08
N THR A 22 9.11 -3.92 -23.88
CA THR A 22 9.92 -3.98 -22.65
C THR A 22 9.74 -5.29 -21.89
N LEU A 23 10.59 -5.52 -20.87
CA LEU A 23 10.61 -6.76 -20.08
C LEU A 23 9.25 -7.05 -19.45
N HIS A 24 8.59 -6.05 -18.87
CA HIS A 24 7.28 -6.20 -18.23
C HIS A 24 6.16 -5.59 -19.11
N SER A 25 6.16 -6.00 -20.38
CA SER A 25 5.09 -5.70 -21.35
C SER A 25 4.60 -6.97 -22.05
N LEU A 26 3.39 -6.93 -22.60
CA LEU A 26 2.85 -8.07 -23.37
C LEU A 26 3.43 -8.19 -24.79
N LYS A 27 4.26 -7.23 -25.21
CA LYS A 27 4.77 -7.10 -26.58
C LYS A 27 5.96 -8.02 -26.90
N VAL A 28 6.44 -8.83 -25.94
CA VAL A 28 7.53 -9.81 -26.14
C VAL A 28 7.08 -11.21 -25.70
N PRO A 29 6.36 -11.97 -26.56
CA PRO A 29 5.74 -13.25 -26.18
C PRO A 29 6.73 -14.30 -25.62
N GLU A 30 7.93 -14.39 -26.18
CA GLU A 30 8.95 -15.35 -25.72
C GLU A 30 9.46 -15.04 -24.31
N VAL A 31 9.57 -13.76 -23.96
CA VAL A 31 9.91 -13.32 -22.60
C VAL A 31 8.76 -13.63 -21.65
N ARG A 32 7.52 -13.31 -22.05
CA ARG A 32 6.32 -13.60 -21.26
C ARG A 32 6.18 -15.09 -20.93
N LYS A 33 6.43 -15.98 -21.90
CA LYS A 33 6.41 -17.44 -21.68
C LYS A 33 7.39 -17.89 -20.61
N ARG A 34 8.56 -17.24 -20.51
CA ARG A 34 9.53 -17.52 -19.43
C ARG A 34 9.09 -16.96 -18.10
N GLN A 35 8.52 -15.75 -18.07
CA GLN A 35 7.93 -15.16 -16.86
C GLN A 35 6.82 -16.07 -16.32
N GLU A 36 5.91 -16.55 -17.17
CA GLU A 36 4.85 -17.48 -16.80
C GLU A 36 5.39 -18.83 -16.27
N ALA A 37 6.46 -19.36 -16.87
CA ALA A 37 7.14 -20.54 -16.34
C ALA A 37 7.76 -20.29 -14.96
N TYR A 38 8.38 -19.14 -14.74
CA TYR A 38 8.91 -18.73 -13.44
C TYR A 38 7.79 -18.58 -12.41
N VAL A 39 6.72 -17.84 -12.74
CA VAL A 39 5.56 -17.64 -11.87
C VAL A 39 4.91 -18.97 -11.48
N ARG A 40 4.74 -19.91 -12.43
CA ARG A 40 4.26 -21.27 -12.10
C ARG A 40 5.15 -21.95 -11.08
N LYS A 41 6.47 -21.87 -11.26
CA LYS A 41 7.40 -22.47 -10.32
C LYS A 41 7.32 -21.83 -8.93
N VAL A 42 7.16 -20.51 -8.85
CA VAL A 42 6.93 -19.80 -7.58
C VAL A 42 5.66 -20.31 -6.92
N VAL A 43 4.53 -20.27 -7.63
CA VAL A 43 3.24 -20.75 -7.12
C VAL A 43 3.35 -22.20 -6.64
N ASP A 44 3.90 -23.12 -7.45
CA ASP A 44 4.07 -24.53 -7.07
C ASP A 44 4.90 -24.71 -5.79
N THR A 45 5.86 -23.80 -5.56
CA THR A 45 6.75 -23.87 -4.41
C THR A 45 6.07 -23.35 -3.14
N VAL A 46 5.24 -22.32 -3.25
CA VAL A 46 4.66 -21.63 -2.07
C VAL A 46 3.20 -21.94 -1.82
N ASN A 47 2.48 -22.60 -2.73
CA ASN A 47 1.05 -22.91 -2.56
C ASN A 47 0.76 -23.78 -1.33
N GLY A 48 1.79 -24.44 -0.80
CA GLY A 48 1.76 -25.20 0.46
C GLY A 48 1.63 -24.36 1.73
N PHE A 49 1.67 -23.03 1.67
CA PHE A 49 1.65 -22.15 2.85
C PHE A 49 0.44 -21.23 2.86
N ASP A 50 -0.24 -21.07 4.01
CA ASP A 50 -1.41 -20.19 4.15
C ASP A 50 -1.07 -18.70 4.19
N ASN A 51 0.18 -18.37 4.52
CA ASN A 51 0.67 -17.01 4.76
C ASN A 51 1.38 -16.41 3.52
N VAL A 52 0.86 -16.72 2.33
CA VAL A 52 1.37 -16.16 1.06
C VAL A 52 0.49 -15.00 0.62
N LEU A 53 1.13 -13.92 0.19
CA LEU A 53 0.53 -12.78 -0.48
C LEU A 53 1.37 -12.50 -1.72
N TYR A 54 0.75 -12.43 -2.90
CA TYR A 54 1.49 -12.12 -4.12
C TYR A 54 1.42 -10.63 -4.44
N GLU A 55 2.56 -10.02 -4.64
CA GLU A 55 2.72 -8.76 -5.38
C GLU A 55 3.32 -9.10 -6.74
N ILE A 56 2.75 -8.59 -7.83
CA ILE A 56 3.28 -8.90 -9.17
C ILE A 56 4.66 -8.29 -9.38
N ILE A 57 4.82 -7.00 -9.09
CA ILE A 57 6.08 -6.27 -9.21
C ILE A 57 6.01 -4.96 -8.44
N ASN A 58 7.09 -4.59 -7.75
CA ASN A 58 7.23 -3.28 -7.14
C ASN A 58 7.58 -2.22 -8.19
N GLU A 59 6.80 -1.14 -8.26
CA GLU A 59 7.07 0.08 -9.04
C GLU A 59 7.33 -0.07 -10.56
N GLY A 60 6.93 -1.19 -11.17
CA GLY A 60 7.20 -1.47 -12.58
C GLY A 60 6.03 -2.09 -13.34
N GLY A 61 6.28 -2.47 -14.59
CA GLY A 61 5.29 -3.15 -15.41
C GLY A 61 4.21 -2.25 -16.02
N THR A 62 3.86 -2.56 -17.27
CA THR A 62 2.69 -1.95 -17.92
C THR A 62 1.39 -2.47 -17.29
N VAL A 63 0.34 -1.66 -17.26
CA VAL A 63 -0.98 -2.04 -16.71
C VAL A 63 -1.50 -3.34 -17.33
N GLU A 64 -1.40 -3.48 -18.66
CA GLU A 64 -1.85 -4.69 -19.36
C GLU A 64 -1.06 -5.94 -18.95
N TRP A 65 0.25 -5.80 -18.77
CA TRP A 65 1.11 -6.91 -18.35
C TRP A 65 0.86 -7.30 -16.89
N GLN A 66 0.70 -6.33 -15.99
CA GLN A 66 0.33 -6.60 -14.60
C GLN A 66 -1.03 -7.33 -14.52
N ASN A 67 -2.04 -6.82 -15.24
CA ASN A 67 -3.35 -7.45 -15.35
C ASN A 67 -3.30 -8.88 -15.92
N HIS A 68 -2.40 -9.15 -16.87
CA HIS A 68 -2.17 -10.50 -17.39
C HIS A 68 -1.56 -11.41 -16.32
N MET A 69 -0.53 -10.96 -15.61
CA MET A 69 0.13 -11.76 -14.57
C MET A 69 -0.81 -12.04 -13.39
N ILE A 70 -1.64 -11.07 -12.99
CA ILE A 70 -2.67 -11.28 -11.96
C ILE A 70 -3.61 -12.42 -12.38
N ARG A 71 -4.18 -12.35 -13.59
CA ARG A 71 -5.08 -13.41 -14.09
C ARG A 71 -4.35 -14.74 -14.19
N PHE A 72 -3.11 -14.74 -14.67
CA PHE A 72 -2.31 -15.94 -14.80
C PHE A 72 -2.08 -16.64 -13.44
N VAL A 73 -1.72 -15.89 -12.39
CA VAL A 73 -1.57 -16.44 -11.03
C VAL A 73 -2.90 -17.02 -10.55
N LYS A 74 -4.00 -16.26 -10.66
CA LYS A 74 -5.33 -16.70 -10.21
C LYS A 74 -5.80 -17.95 -10.95
N ASP A 75 -5.65 -18.00 -12.27
CA ASP A 75 -6.03 -19.15 -13.09
C ASP A 75 -5.16 -20.38 -12.80
N TYR A 76 -3.86 -20.18 -12.55
CA TYR A 76 -2.99 -21.29 -12.21
C TYR A 76 -3.29 -21.83 -10.80
N GLU A 77 -3.50 -20.96 -9.80
CA GLU A 77 -3.88 -21.38 -8.44
C GLU A 77 -5.27 -22.03 -8.35
N ARG A 78 -6.19 -21.75 -9.29
CA ARG A 78 -7.45 -22.52 -9.41
C ARG A 78 -7.23 -24.01 -9.68
N THR A 79 -6.05 -24.41 -10.16
CA THR A 79 -5.67 -25.83 -10.33
C THR A 79 -4.99 -26.43 -9.10
N LYS A 80 -4.87 -25.65 -8.02
CA LYS A 80 -4.12 -25.99 -6.81
C LYS A 80 -5.04 -26.06 -5.58
N PRO A 81 -4.59 -26.67 -4.47
CA PRO A 81 -5.39 -26.74 -3.24
C PRO A 81 -5.68 -25.38 -2.59
N ARG A 82 -4.76 -24.42 -2.73
CA ARG A 82 -4.91 -23.07 -2.15
C ARG A 82 -4.99 -21.99 -3.21
N GLN A 83 -5.70 -20.91 -2.90
CA GLN A 83 -5.76 -19.69 -3.68
C GLN A 83 -5.43 -18.52 -2.76
N HIS A 84 -4.36 -17.79 -3.09
CA HIS A 84 -3.87 -16.66 -2.29
C HIS A 84 -4.24 -15.33 -2.96
N PRO A 85 -4.37 -14.24 -2.18
CA PRO A 85 -4.67 -12.94 -2.75
C PRO A 85 -3.53 -12.43 -3.63
N VAL A 86 -3.89 -11.85 -4.78
CA VAL A 86 -2.94 -11.28 -5.75
C VAL A 86 -3.09 -9.76 -5.81
N GLY A 87 -1.97 -9.07 -5.66
CA GLY A 87 -1.89 -7.62 -5.54
C GLY A 87 -1.43 -6.89 -6.78
N PHE A 88 -1.79 -5.62 -6.85
CA PHE A 88 -1.30 -4.68 -7.84
C PHE A 88 -0.86 -3.39 -7.14
N THR A 89 0.43 -3.09 -7.22
CA THR A 89 1.05 -1.89 -6.67
C THR A 89 1.37 -0.87 -7.77
N HIS A 90 1.38 0.41 -7.39
CA HIS A 90 1.56 1.52 -8.32
C HIS A 90 2.93 1.47 -9.02
N ALA A 91 2.97 1.76 -10.31
CA ALA A 91 4.22 1.87 -11.08
C ALA A 91 4.65 3.33 -11.25
N VAL A 92 5.96 3.59 -11.11
CA VAL A 92 6.55 4.91 -11.37
C VAL A 92 6.84 5.09 -12.87
N SER A 93 7.27 4.02 -13.53
CA SER A 93 7.61 4.01 -14.94
C SER A 93 7.32 2.62 -15.55
N PRO A 94 6.31 2.47 -16.43
CA PRO A 94 5.53 3.55 -17.03
C PRO A 94 4.54 4.18 -16.05
N LYS A 95 4.20 5.43 -16.36
CA LYS A 95 3.16 6.21 -15.68
C LYS A 95 1.86 5.43 -15.50
N MET A 96 1.27 5.51 -14.30
CA MET A 96 0.09 4.73 -13.91
C MET A 96 -0.85 5.51 -12.99
N TRP A 97 -2.16 5.44 -13.20
CA TRP A 97 -3.13 6.09 -12.30
C TRP A 97 -3.60 5.11 -11.22
N ASN A 98 -3.99 5.62 -10.04
CA ASN A 98 -4.57 4.76 -8.99
C ASN A 98 -5.83 4.05 -9.50
N GLU A 99 -6.62 4.69 -10.37
CA GLU A 99 -7.79 4.07 -11.00
C GLU A 99 -7.45 2.81 -11.81
N ASP A 100 -6.26 2.71 -12.40
CA ASP A 100 -5.80 1.49 -13.08
C ASP A 100 -5.72 0.30 -12.11
N LEU A 101 -5.27 0.56 -10.87
CA LEU A 101 -5.20 -0.45 -9.81
C LEU A 101 -6.62 -0.85 -9.36
N PHE A 102 -7.52 0.11 -9.16
CA PHE A 102 -8.89 -0.16 -8.71
C PHE A 102 -9.72 -0.90 -9.77
N ALA A 103 -9.53 -0.60 -11.06
CA ALA A 103 -10.18 -1.27 -12.17
C ALA A 103 -9.62 -2.68 -12.48
N SER A 104 -8.49 -3.04 -11.85
CA SER A 104 -7.77 -4.29 -12.12
C SER A 104 -8.48 -5.54 -11.55
N PRO A 105 -8.07 -6.77 -11.97
CA PRO A 105 -8.54 -8.01 -11.38
C PRO A 105 -7.84 -8.38 -10.05
N ALA A 106 -7.03 -7.48 -9.47
CA ALA A 106 -6.34 -7.70 -8.20
C ALA A 106 -7.32 -7.84 -7.02
N ASP A 107 -6.92 -8.58 -6.00
CA ASP A 107 -7.67 -8.74 -4.75
C ASP A 107 -7.33 -7.62 -3.75
N TRP A 108 -6.11 -7.09 -3.83
CA TRP A 108 -5.65 -5.94 -3.05
C TRP A 108 -4.81 -4.99 -3.91
N VAL A 109 -4.70 -3.73 -3.49
CA VAL A 109 -3.96 -2.68 -4.20
C VAL A 109 -3.07 -1.87 -3.26
N SER A 110 -1.97 -1.33 -3.78
CA SER A 110 -1.13 -0.34 -3.08
C SER A 110 -1.03 0.94 -3.91
N PRO A 111 -1.87 1.95 -3.62
CA PRO A 111 -1.91 3.20 -4.38
C PRO A 111 -0.73 4.11 -4.04
N ALA A 112 -0.45 5.07 -4.92
CA ALA A 112 0.47 6.17 -4.64
C ALA A 112 -0.30 7.44 -4.26
N LYS A 113 0.44 8.47 -3.84
CA LYS A 113 -0.12 9.83 -3.77
C LYS A 113 -0.34 10.37 -5.18
N GLN A 114 -1.46 11.05 -5.41
CA GLN A 114 -1.73 11.70 -6.69
C GLN A 114 -2.11 13.17 -6.47
N PRO A 115 -1.64 14.11 -7.31
CA PRO A 115 -0.61 13.87 -8.30
C PRO A 115 0.73 13.70 -7.57
N ALA A 116 1.56 12.76 -8.02
CA ALA A 116 2.98 12.92 -7.82
C ALA A 116 3.40 14.06 -8.76
N ASP A 117 3.60 15.29 -8.26
CA ASP A 117 3.85 16.49 -9.09
C ASP A 117 4.95 16.29 -10.14
N TRP A 118 5.96 15.48 -9.83
CA TRP A 118 7.04 15.12 -10.75
C TRP A 118 6.63 14.14 -11.85
N GLU A 119 5.61 13.32 -11.62
CA GLU A 119 5.05 12.36 -12.59
C GLU A 119 3.88 12.97 -13.39
N TYR A 120 3.14 13.89 -12.77
CA TYR A 120 1.98 14.58 -13.33
C TYR A 120 2.07 16.12 -13.25
N PRO A 121 3.09 16.76 -13.87
CA PRO A 121 3.20 18.22 -13.83
C PRO A 121 1.91 18.92 -14.31
N GLY A 122 1.34 19.78 -13.47
CA GLY A 122 0.13 20.55 -13.79
C GLY A 122 -1.20 19.81 -13.60
N SER A 123 -1.21 18.59 -13.06
CA SER A 123 -2.46 17.91 -12.68
C SER A 123 -3.13 18.60 -11.49
N THR A 124 -4.46 18.73 -11.55
CA THR A 124 -5.30 19.18 -10.42
C THR A 124 -6.00 18.01 -9.71
N PHE A 125 -5.86 16.79 -10.22
CA PHE A 125 -6.40 15.58 -9.59
C PHE A 125 -5.57 15.22 -8.36
N LEU A 126 -6.22 15.04 -7.21
CA LEU A 126 -5.59 14.99 -5.91
C LEU A 126 -6.14 13.85 -5.02
N GLU A 127 -5.30 12.89 -4.70
CA GLU A 127 -5.52 11.80 -3.74
C GLU A 127 -4.38 11.78 -2.71
N HIS A 128 -4.70 12.24 -1.49
CA HIS A 128 -3.73 12.46 -0.43
C HIS A 128 -3.46 11.23 0.44
N TYR A 129 -3.14 10.09 -0.18
CA TYR A 129 -2.78 8.88 0.58
C TYR A 129 -1.60 9.10 1.56
N GLU A 130 -0.77 10.12 1.35
CA GLU A 130 0.28 10.54 2.29
C GLU A 130 -0.23 11.30 3.54
N GLU A 131 -1.15 12.25 3.41
CA GLU A 131 -1.47 13.19 4.48
C GLU A 131 -2.91 13.11 5.01
N ASP A 132 -3.88 12.90 4.12
CA ASP A 132 -5.30 12.71 4.45
C ASP A 132 -5.86 11.61 3.54
N PRO A 133 -5.54 10.33 3.84
CA PRO A 133 -5.99 9.22 3.01
C PRO A 133 -7.51 9.27 2.82
N PRO A 134 -8.02 9.11 1.57
CA PRO A 134 -9.45 9.03 1.33
C PRO A 134 -10.05 7.85 2.11
N ALA A 135 -11.32 7.91 2.46
CA ALA A 135 -11.98 6.76 3.09
C ALA A 135 -12.04 5.60 2.09
N ASN A 136 -11.65 4.40 2.52
CA ASN A 136 -11.80 3.20 1.71
C ASN A 136 -13.29 2.93 1.47
N ASP A 137 -13.68 2.84 0.20
CA ASP A 137 -15.05 2.58 -0.24
C ASP A 137 -15.40 1.08 -0.30
N GLY A 138 -14.43 0.20 -0.01
CA GLY A 138 -14.60 -1.24 0.04
C GLY A 138 -14.50 -1.93 -1.32
N ARG A 139 -14.20 -1.21 -2.41
CA ARG A 139 -13.98 -1.84 -3.74
C ARG A 139 -12.79 -2.80 -3.76
N LYS A 140 -11.77 -2.52 -2.95
CA LYS A 140 -10.54 -3.32 -2.82
C LYS A 140 -10.03 -3.31 -1.38
N VAL A 141 -9.27 -4.33 -1.02
CA VAL A 141 -8.35 -4.22 0.13
C VAL A 141 -7.22 -3.28 -0.26
N ILE A 142 -7.01 -2.22 0.52
CA ILE A 142 -5.94 -1.25 0.27
C ILE A 142 -4.83 -1.49 1.29
N LEU A 143 -3.65 -1.84 0.79
CA LEU A 143 -2.41 -1.76 1.56
C LEU A 143 -1.81 -0.37 1.30
N LEU A 144 -1.60 0.43 2.34
CA LEU A 144 -0.89 1.69 2.15
C LEU A 144 0.58 1.45 2.44
N ASP A 145 1.36 1.25 1.38
CA ASP A 145 2.80 1.09 1.47
C ASP A 145 3.49 2.45 1.47
N THR A 146 4.34 2.70 2.49
CA THR A 146 5.13 3.92 2.52
C THR A 146 6.10 4.02 1.36
N ASP A 147 6.51 2.90 0.74
CA ASP A 147 7.35 2.88 -0.46
C ASP A 147 6.77 3.76 -1.58
N HIS A 148 5.49 3.54 -1.93
CA HIS A 148 4.84 4.30 -3.00
C HIS A 148 4.36 5.70 -2.60
N LEU A 149 4.35 6.02 -1.31
CA LEU A 149 3.94 7.34 -0.82
C LEU A 149 5.14 8.27 -0.64
N TRP A 150 6.26 7.74 -0.14
CA TRP A 150 7.45 8.50 0.25
C TRP A 150 8.79 7.79 0.01
N GLY A 151 8.79 6.48 -0.30
CA GLY A 151 9.91 5.60 -0.03
C GLY A 151 10.01 5.37 1.49
N HIS A 152 10.88 6.16 2.12
CA HIS A 152 10.99 6.23 3.58
C HIS A 152 10.19 7.42 4.13
N GLY A 153 9.07 7.14 4.79
CA GLY A 153 8.17 8.16 5.30
C GLY A 153 7.14 7.63 6.28
N GLY A 154 6.07 8.41 6.46
CA GLY A 154 5.03 8.12 7.44
C GLY A 154 5.25 8.87 8.76
N THR A 155 4.15 9.07 9.47
CA THR A 155 4.11 9.72 10.77
C THR A 155 3.23 8.91 11.72
N PRO A 156 3.40 9.06 13.05
CA PRO A 156 2.49 8.48 14.03
C PRO A 156 1.01 8.79 13.74
N GLN A 157 0.74 10.01 13.27
CA GLN A 157 -0.61 10.47 12.92
C GLN A 157 -1.14 9.76 11.68
N TRP A 158 -0.31 9.58 10.65
CA TRP A 158 -0.70 8.88 9.41
C TRP A 158 -1.17 7.46 9.68
N VAL A 159 -0.51 6.72 10.58
CA VAL A 159 -0.91 5.36 10.96
C VAL A 159 -2.38 5.32 11.43
N TRP A 160 -2.77 6.25 12.29
CA TRP A 160 -4.16 6.33 12.79
C TRP A 160 -5.14 6.86 11.76
N LYS A 161 -4.73 7.83 10.93
CA LYS A 161 -5.55 8.31 9.81
C LYS A 161 -5.85 7.17 8.83
N ALA A 162 -4.83 6.43 8.41
CA ALA A 162 -4.95 5.28 7.52
C ALA A 162 -5.90 4.22 8.11
N PHE A 163 -5.66 3.80 9.36
CA PHE A 163 -6.48 2.78 10.02
C PHE A 163 -7.95 3.20 10.14
N THR A 164 -8.22 4.43 10.60
CA THR A 164 -9.60 4.92 10.75
C THR A 164 -10.30 5.21 9.43
N ARG A 165 -9.55 5.25 8.32
CA ARG A 165 -10.06 5.33 6.95
C ARG A 165 -10.24 3.97 6.29
N GLY A 166 -10.03 2.86 7.02
CA GLY A 166 -10.26 1.50 6.52
C GLY A 166 -9.12 0.94 5.66
N HIS A 167 -7.91 1.46 5.86
CA HIS A 167 -6.71 1.00 5.17
C HIS A 167 -5.84 0.09 6.04
N ASN A 168 -4.95 -0.66 5.39
CA ASN A 168 -3.97 -1.54 6.03
C ASN A 168 -2.55 -0.97 5.80
N PRO A 169 -2.06 -0.08 6.67
CA PRO A 169 -0.75 0.54 6.47
C PRO A 169 0.38 -0.48 6.67
N ILE A 170 1.34 -0.50 5.75
CA ILE A 170 2.62 -1.20 5.88
C ILE A 170 3.77 -0.18 5.80
N PHE A 171 4.88 -0.50 6.47
CA PHE A 171 5.97 0.45 6.69
C PHE A 171 7.26 -0.13 6.13
N MET A 172 7.86 0.61 5.19
CA MET A 172 9.21 0.38 4.69
C MET A 172 10.20 0.73 5.79
N ASP A 173 10.45 -0.26 6.64
CA ASP A 173 11.23 -0.09 7.86
C ASP A 173 12.73 -0.12 7.57
N SER A 174 13.41 1.02 7.74
CA SER A 174 14.87 1.16 7.63
C SER A 174 15.68 0.44 8.71
N TRP A 175 15.06 -0.49 9.46
CA TRP A 175 15.72 -1.32 10.47
C TRP A 175 17.00 -1.96 9.93
N ALA A 176 16.94 -2.46 8.70
CA ALA A 176 18.11 -2.76 7.89
C ALA A 176 18.22 -1.69 6.79
N PRO A 177 19.25 -0.83 6.81
CA PRO A 177 19.36 0.23 5.83
C PRO A 177 19.58 -0.34 4.42
N ILE A 178 19.01 0.31 3.41
CA ILE A 178 19.30 0.01 2.00
C ILE A 178 20.82 0.14 1.79
N ALA A 179 21.42 -0.91 1.24
CA ALA A 179 22.86 -0.96 1.00
C ALA A 179 23.29 0.03 -0.09
N GLY A 180 24.48 0.61 0.09
CA GLY A 180 25.10 1.54 -0.86
C GLY A 180 25.34 2.92 -0.26
N THR A 181 26.14 3.73 -0.95
CA THR A 181 26.36 5.14 -0.57
C THR A 181 25.30 5.99 -1.22
N ILE A 182 24.39 6.53 -0.42
CA ILE A 182 23.32 7.41 -0.88
C ILE A 182 23.76 8.84 -0.58
N SER A 183 23.96 9.64 -1.62
CA SER A 183 24.28 11.06 -1.45
C SER A 183 23.01 11.91 -1.38
N ALA A 184 23.10 13.07 -0.73
CA ALA A 184 22.01 14.06 -0.76
C ALA A 184 21.70 14.58 -2.17
N LYS A 185 22.65 14.45 -3.11
CA LYS A 185 22.43 14.80 -4.51
C LYS A 185 21.52 13.78 -5.20
N ASP A 186 21.71 12.50 -4.90
CA ASP A 186 21.02 11.40 -5.59
C ASP A 186 19.66 11.08 -4.95
N ALA A 187 19.55 11.23 -3.62
CA ALA A 187 18.29 11.03 -2.89
C ALA A 187 18.05 12.11 -1.83
N PRO A 188 17.74 13.35 -2.23
CA PRO A 188 17.46 14.45 -1.30
C PRO A 188 16.22 14.20 -0.41
N TRP A 189 15.33 13.28 -0.81
CA TRP A 189 14.18 12.84 -0.04
C TRP A 189 14.54 11.91 1.14
N MET A 190 15.73 11.28 1.06
CA MET A 190 16.22 10.29 2.02
C MET A 190 17.35 10.83 2.90
N VAL A 191 18.19 11.72 2.36
CA VAL A 191 19.33 12.32 3.06
C VAL A 191 19.01 13.78 3.39
N LEU A 192 18.82 14.06 4.68
CA LEU A 192 18.54 15.39 5.20
C LEU A 192 19.84 16.16 5.49
N LYS A 193 19.71 17.49 5.65
CA LYS A 193 20.84 18.36 6.04
C LYS A 193 21.46 17.89 7.36
N GLY A 194 22.78 18.02 7.47
CA GLY A 194 23.52 17.63 8.67
C GLY A 194 23.83 16.13 8.77
N GLY A 195 23.65 15.36 7.69
CA GLY A 195 24.01 13.94 7.64
C GLY A 195 22.96 12.99 8.24
N ILE A 196 21.82 13.53 8.68
CA ILE A 196 20.66 12.75 9.13
C ILE A 196 20.05 12.06 7.91
N GLN A 197 19.80 10.75 8.00
CA GLN A 197 19.23 9.98 6.91
C GLN A 197 18.01 9.21 7.39
N LYS A 198 16.96 9.20 6.56
CA LYS A 198 15.78 8.36 6.76
C LYS A 198 16.07 6.87 6.57
N ASN A 199 17.17 6.54 5.92
CA ASN A 199 17.67 5.17 5.72
C ASN A 199 18.48 4.68 6.93
N THR A 200 18.05 4.95 8.15
CA THR A 200 18.67 4.43 9.38
C THR A 200 17.60 4.02 10.39
N ALA A 201 17.88 3.00 11.19
CA ALA A 201 16.91 2.46 12.16
C ALA A 201 16.52 3.48 13.25
N ASP A 202 17.43 4.40 13.56
CA ASP A 202 17.39 5.39 14.63
C ASP A 202 16.87 6.77 14.20
N TYR A 203 16.41 6.92 12.95
CA TYR A 203 15.77 8.15 12.52
C TYR A 203 14.60 8.51 13.48
N PRO A 204 14.51 9.75 14.00
CA PRO A 204 13.66 10.07 15.15
C PRO A 204 12.18 9.72 15.01
N ASP A 205 11.65 9.70 13.79
CA ASP A 205 10.23 9.42 13.56
C ASP A 205 9.92 7.91 13.52
N TRP A 206 10.90 7.02 13.32
CA TRP A 206 10.64 5.60 13.09
C TRP A 206 10.20 4.86 14.35
N ALA A 207 10.82 5.11 15.50
CA ALA A 207 10.37 4.49 16.74
C ALA A 207 8.91 4.87 17.10
N PRO A 208 8.52 6.17 17.04
CA PRO A 208 7.12 6.57 17.18
C PRO A 208 6.16 5.93 16.17
N VAL A 209 6.54 5.82 14.89
CA VAL A 209 5.71 5.16 13.85
C VAL A 209 5.49 3.69 14.18
N ARG A 210 6.57 2.93 14.44
CA ARG A 210 6.51 1.51 14.82
C ARG A 210 5.63 1.31 16.05
N GLU A 211 5.74 2.20 17.04
CA GLU A 211 4.92 2.12 18.24
C GLU A 211 3.41 2.29 17.93
N GLN A 212 3.04 3.28 17.11
CA GLN A 212 1.64 3.48 16.72
C GLN A 212 1.10 2.32 15.87
N MET A 213 1.91 1.76 14.97
CA MET A 213 1.53 0.56 14.22
C MET A 213 1.23 -0.61 15.16
N GLY A 214 2.08 -0.82 16.17
CA GLY A 214 1.85 -1.84 17.20
C GLY A 214 0.59 -1.56 18.04
N ARG A 215 0.28 -0.30 18.37
CA ARG A 215 -0.95 0.09 19.07
C ARG A 215 -2.20 -0.18 18.22
N VAL A 216 -2.17 0.19 16.94
CA VAL A 216 -3.24 -0.09 15.97
C VAL A 216 -3.45 -1.58 15.82
N ALA A 217 -2.39 -2.38 15.63
CA ALA A 217 -2.48 -3.83 15.49
C ALA A 217 -3.12 -4.50 16.74
N ARG A 218 -2.73 -4.08 17.94
CA ARG A 218 -3.33 -4.58 19.19
C ARG A 218 -4.79 -4.19 19.37
N LEU A 219 -5.20 -3.02 18.87
CA LEU A 219 -6.59 -2.58 18.87
C LEU A 219 -7.41 -3.37 17.84
N ALA A 220 -6.91 -3.46 16.60
CA ALA A 220 -7.48 -4.23 15.51
C ALA A 220 -7.81 -5.68 15.90
N ALA A 221 -6.92 -6.34 16.63
CA ALA A 221 -7.11 -7.71 17.12
C ALA A 221 -8.30 -7.91 18.08
N ARG A 222 -8.89 -6.82 18.60
CA ARG A 222 -10.05 -6.84 19.51
C ARG A 222 -11.34 -6.38 18.85
N LEU A 223 -11.27 -5.98 17.57
CA LEU A 223 -12.38 -5.43 16.82
C LEU A 223 -12.91 -6.46 15.81
N ASN A 224 -14.20 -6.41 15.54
CA ASN A 224 -14.78 -7.12 14.40
C ASN A 224 -14.56 -6.30 13.12
N LEU A 225 -13.33 -6.25 12.61
CA LEU A 225 -12.97 -5.43 11.46
C LEU A 225 -13.82 -5.73 10.21
N ALA A 226 -14.26 -6.98 10.03
CA ALA A 226 -15.13 -7.37 8.92
C ALA A 226 -16.51 -6.69 8.95
N ALA A 227 -16.95 -6.22 10.12
CA ALA A 227 -18.22 -5.49 10.27
C ALA A 227 -18.03 -3.97 10.42
N MET A 228 -16.80 -3.47 10.27
CA MET A 228 -16.49 -2.05 10.43
C MET A 228 -16.22 -1.37 9.10
N THR A 229 -16.78 -0.18 8.92
CA THR A 229 -16.59 0.65 7.72
C THR A 229 -16.18 2.08 8.11
N PRO A 230 -15.46 2.81 7.24
CA PRO A 230 -15.15 4.22 7.48
C PRO A 230 -16.44 5.05 7.61
N GLY A 231 -16.68 5.61 8.79
CA GLY A 231 -17.85 6.38 9.18
C GLY A 231 -17.53 7.87 9.35
N GLY A 232 -16.83 8.49 8.40
CA GLY A 232 -16.35 9.88 8.55
C GLY A 232 -17.44 10.92 8.86
N HIS A 233 -18.68 10.68 8.44
CA HIS A 233 -19.83 11.53 8.76
C HIS A 233 -20.30 11.42 10.22
N LEU A 234 -19.91 10.35 10.94
CA LEU A 234 -20.27 10.12 12.34
C LEU A 234 -19.43 10.96 13.29
N SER A 235 -18.28 11.48 12.86
CA SER A 235 -17.36 12.19 13.74
C SER A 235 -16.95 13.54 13.18
N SER A 236 -16.93 14.58 14.03
CA SER A 236 -16.46 15.90 13.62
C SER A 236 -14.96 15.94 13.26
N SER A 237 -14.18 14.93 13.63
CA SER A 237 -12.79 14.79 13.15
C SER A 237 -12.68 14.18 11.75
N ARG A 238 -13.77 13.60 11.22
CA ARG A 238 -13.85 12.81 9.98
C ARG A 238 -13.07 11.48 9.97
N TYR A 239 -12.28 11.20 10.99
CA TYR A 239 -11.50 9.97 11.15
C TYR A 239 -12.23 9.02 12.09
N CYS A 240 -13.12 8.20 11.52
CA CYS A 240 -13.89 7.23 12.27
C CYS A 240 -14.02 5.91 11.50
N LEU A 241 -13.69 4.80 12.16
CA LEU A 241 -13.99 3.44 11.71
C LEU A 241 -15.03 2.87 12.66
N ALA A 242 -16.17 2.41 12.13
CA ALA A 242 -17.32 2.09 12.95
C ALA A 242 -18.07 0.83 12.49
N GLN A 243 -18.54 0.07 13.47
CA GLN A 243 -19.69 -0.81 13.38
C GLN A 243 -20.79 -0.15 14.20
N PRO A 244 -21.72 0.61 13.57
CA PRO A 244 -22.72 1.38 14.30
C PRO A 244 -23.49 0.54 15.33
N GLY A 245 -23.60 1.06 16.55
CA GLY A 245 -24.21 0.35 17.69
C GLY A 245 -23.36 -0.69 18.39
N HIS A 246 -22.13 -0.94 17.93
CA HIS A 246 -21.24 -1.93 18.55
C HIS A 246 -19.89 -1.35 18.92
N ALA A 247 -19.16 -0.77 17.95
CA ALA A 247 -17.80 -0.29 18.16
C ALA A 247 -17.49 0.91 17.27
N TYR A 248 -16.81 1.89 17.84
CA TYR A 248 -16.37 3.10 17.15
C TYR A 248 -14.93 3.38 17.52
N VAL A 249 -14.07 3.52 16.52
CA VAL A 249 -12.70 4.03 16.69
C VAL A 249 -12.67 5.42 16.08
N VAL A 250 -12.39 6.43 16.89
CA VAL A 250 -12.32 7.83 16.45
C VAL A 250 -10.92 8.35 16.72
N TYR A 251 -10.28 8.91 15.68
CA TYR A 251 -8.99 9.55 15.80
C TYR A 251 -9.13 11.07 15.80
N LEU A 252 -8.41 11.74 16.71
CA LEU A 252 -8.42 13.19 16.87
C LEU A 252 -7.01 13.71 16.53
N PRO A 253 -6.71 14.03 15.26
CA PRO A 253 -5.37 14.45 14.85
C PRO A 253 -4.89 15.73 15.54
N ALA A 254 -5.80 16.67 15.82
CA ALA A 254 -5.51 17.90 16.55
C ALA A 254 -5.63 17.74 18.08
N GLY A 255 -5.96 16.54 18.57
CA GLY A 255 -6.36 16.32 19.96
C GLY A 255 -7.70 17.00 20.30
N GLY A 256 -7.94 17.22 21.59
CA GLY A 256 -9.10 17.99 22.07
C GLY A 256 -10.42 17.21 22.12
N ARG A 257 -11.51 17.87 21.72
CA ARG A 257 -12.89 17.34 21.78
C ARG A 257 -13.42 17.05 20.38
N VAL A 258 -14.27 16.04 20.27
CA VAL A 258 -14.95 15.66 19.04
C VAL A 258 -16.43 15.43 19.32
N THR A 259 -17.29 15.66 18.33
CA THR A 259 -18.68 15.21 18.35
C THR A 259 -18.73 13.85 17.65
N LEU A 260 -19.40 12.87 18.27
CA LEU A 260 -19.63 11.53 17.72
C LEU A 260 -21.13 11.25 17.67
N ASP A 261 -21.63 10.88 16.50
CA ASP A 261 -23.00 10.45 16.28
C ASP A 261 -23.15 8.94 16.55
N LEU A 262 -23.90 8.61 17.59
CA LEU A 262 -24.19 7.23 18.01
C LEU A 262 -25.61 6.78 17.66
N ARG A 263 -26.41 7.63 16.98
CA ARG A 263 -27.84 7.39 16.77
C ARG A 263 -28.15 6.18 15.88
N GLY A 264 -27.16 5.63 15.17
CA GLY A 264 -27.29 4.43 14.35
C GLY A 264 -27.26 3.10 15.11
N GLY A 265 -27.19 3.10 16.46
CA GLY A 265 -27.05 1.89 17.27
C GLY A 265 -28.20 1.62 18.24
N PRO A 266 -28.59 0.36 18.48
CA PRO A 266 -29.49 0.03 19.58
C PRO A 266 -28.79 0.28 20.94
N GLY A 267 -29.25 1.29 21.69
CA GLY A 267 -28.74 1.60 23.04
C GLY A 267 -27.81 2.81 23.12
N ALA A 268 -28.26 3.97 22.63
CA ALA A 268 -27.54 5.26 22.60
C ALA A 268 -26.99 5.79 23.96
N ASP A 269 -27.17 5.06 25.06
CA ASP A 269 -26.92 5.54 26.43
C ASP A 269 -25.69 4.90 27.13
N ARG A 270 -24.89 4.06 26.44
CA ARG A 270 -23.69 3.44 27.05
C ARG A 270 -22.43 3.61 26.19
N ALA A 271 -21.88 4.82 26.15
CA ALA A 271 -20.56 5.07 25.56
C ALA A 271 -19.44 4.89 26.60
N GLY A 272 -18.71 3.77 26.53
CA GLY A 272 -17.42 3.61 27.21
C GLY A 272 -16.29 4.00 26.27
N GLY A 273 -15.67 5.16 26.48
CA GLY A 273 -14.53 5.60 25.67
C GLY A 273 -13.21 5.03 26.19
N VAL A 274 -12.49 4.28 25.36
CA VAL A 274 -11.05 4.05 25.56
C VAL A 274 -10.32 5.11 24.76
N LEU A 275 -9.95 6.21 25.43
CA LEU A 275 -8.95 7.12 24.89
C LEU A 275 -7.58 6.49 25.11
N PRO A 276 -6.79 6.16 24.07
CA PRO A 276 -5.38 5.93 24.27
C PRO A 276 -4.80 7.24 24.81
N ARG A 277 -4.49 7.26 26.11
CA ARG A 277 -3.72 8.37 26.68
C ARG A 277 -2.39 8.43 25.93
N PRO A 278 -1.91 9.61 25.52
CA PRO A 278 -0.49 9.79 25.30
C PRO A 278 0.16 9.64 26.69
N GLY A 279 0.56 8.41 27.03
CA GLY A 279 1.51 8.17 28.11
C GLY A 279 2.92 8.57 27.66
N PRO A 280 3.79 8.91 28.63
CA PRO A 280 5.04 9.65 28.42
C PRO A 280 5.99 8.99 27.41
#